data_AF-A0A6M5JIV3-F1
#
_entry.id   AF-A0A6M5JIV3-F1
#
_cell.length_a   1.000
_cell.length_b   1.000
_cell.length_c   1.000
_cell.angle_alpha   90.00
_cell.angle_beta   90.00
_cell.angle_gamma   90.00
#
_symmetry.space_group_name_H-M   'P 1'
#
loop_
_entity.id
_entity.type
_entity.pdbx_description
1 polymer ?
#
loop_
_entity_poly.entity_id
_entity_poly.type
_entity_poly.pdbx_seq_one_letter_code
_entity_poly.pdbx_strand_id
1 'polypeptide(L)'
;MSEEAKWAFISALDDELLKGSATMSEWCAFIVRDCDYAFVGGANLATVITATAAIETYLRAEYAGRNLFRLVDLIDSAPIEPGLREDIHKLRKYRNTWVHVATPEDDDEILQNPESYEEQLEEWAKLAQRTLRRTVYENQWI
;
A
#
# COMPACT_ATOMS: atom_id res chain seq x y z
N MET A 1 -9.51 -14.34 4.66
CA MET A 1 -10.62 -13.72 5.46
C MET A 1 -11.90 -13.56 4.62
N SER A 2 -13.11 -13.47 5.22
CA SER A 2 -14.35 -13.10 4.48
C SER A 2 -14.35 -11.61 4.10
N GLU A 3 -15.20 -11.22 3.14
CA GLU A 3 -15.35 -9.81 2.73
C GLU A 3 -15.74 -8.91 3.91
N GLU A 4 -16.69 -9.33 4.75
CA GLU A 4 -17.12 -8.58 5.93
C GLU A 4 -15.98 -8.41 6.93
N ALA A 5 -15.20 -9.47 7.16
CA ALA A 5 -14.04 -9.43 8.05
C ALA A 5 -12.96 -8.46 7.53
N LYS A 6 -12.79 -8.36 6.21
CA LYS A 6 -11.83 -7.44 5.59
C LYS A 6 -12.30 -5.99 5.64
N TRP A 7 -13.58 -5.72 5.44
CA TRP A 7 -14.14 -4.39 5.70
C TRP A 7 -13.98 -3.99 7.16
N ALA A 8 -14.30 -4.90 8.09
CA ALA A 8 -14.11 -4.66 9.52
C ALA A 8 -12.64 -4.39 9.87
N PHE A 9 -11.70 -5.07 9.21
CA PHE A 9 -10.26 -4.80 9.37
C PHE A 9 -9.90 -3.38 8.92
N ILE A 10 -10.40 -2.93 7.76
CA ILE A 10 -10.18 -1.55 7.30
C ILE A 10 -10.78 -0.55 8.30
N SER A 11 -12.03 -0.73 8.71
CA SER A 11 -12.68 0.15 9.70
C SER A 11 -11.92 0.22 11.02
N ALA A 12 -11.40 -0.92 11.50
CA ALA A 12 -10.60 -0.95 12.72
C ALA A 12 -9.28 -0.17 12.56
N LEU A 13 -8.65 -0.20 11.38
CA LEU A 13 -7.47 0.62 11.10
C LEU A 13 -7.81 2.11 11.08
N ASP A 14 -8.95 2.48 10.51
CA ASP A 14 -9.39 3.87 10.46
C ASP A 14 -9.66 4.40 11.88
N ASP A 15 -10.40 3.63 12.70
CA ASP A 15 -10.62 3.95 14.12
C ASP A 15 -9.30 4.05 14.92
N GLU A 16 -8.34 3.18 14.62
CA GLU A 16 -7.04 3.17 15.28
C GLU A 16 -6.18 4.37 14.87
N LEU A 17 -6.12 4.71 13.58
CA LEU A 17 -5.08 5.58 13.03
C LEU A 17 -5.55 7.00 12.72
N LEU A 18 -6.84 7.21 12.45
CA LEU A 18 -7.43 8.52 12.19
C LEU A 18 -7.92 9.14 13.51
N LYS A 19 -7.13 10.05 14.08
CA LYS A 19 -7.43 10.78 15.32
C LYS A 19 -7.86 12.24 15.09
N GLY A 20 -7.57 12.78 13.91
CA GLY A 20 -7.96 14.12 13.50
C GLY A 20 -8.67 14.13 12.15
N SER A 21 -8.36 15.11 11.31
CA SER A 21 -8.80 15.16 9.92
C SER A 21 -7.83 14.39 9.03
N ALA A 22 -8.25 14.01 7.83
CA ALA A 22 -7.33 13.54 6.80
C ALA A 22 -7.59 14.36 5.54
N THR A 23 -6.53 14.91 4.96
CA THR A 23 -6.60 15.60 3.67
C THR A 23 -5.69 14.88 2.69
N MET A 24 -6.18 14.71 1.48
CA MET A 24 -5.43 14.13 0.36
C MET A 24 -6.01 14.64 -0.96
N SER A 25 -5.23 14.57 -2.02
CA SER A 25 -5.75 14.87 -3.36
C SER A 25 -6.85 13.87 -3.77
N GLU A 26 -7.81 14.32 -4.59
CA GLU A 26 -8.87 13.45 -5.14
C GLU A 26 -8.31 12.26 -5.93
N TRP A 27 -7.16 12.43 -6.59
CA TRP A 27 -6.44 11.35 -7.25
C TRP A 27 -6.01 10.27 -6.25
N CYS A 28 -5.48 10.68 -5.10
CA CYS A 28 -5.12 9.74 -4.03
C CYS A 28 -6.37 9.05 -3.47
N ALA A 29 -7.43 9.80 -3.18
CA ALA A 29 -8.68 9.25 -2.62
C ALA A 29 -9.30 8.17 -3.52
N PHE A 30 -9.28 8.38 -4.84
CA PHE A 30 -9.78 7.40 -5.80
C PHE A 30 -8.97 6.10 -5.79
N ILE A 31 -7.63 6.20 -5.71
CA ILE A 31 -6.74 5.03 -5.66
C ILE A 31 -6.87 4.30 -4.31
N VAL A 32 -7.02 5.03 -3.20
CA VAL A 32 -7.28 4.44 -1.88
C VAL A 32 -8.56 3.59 -1.91
N ARG A 33 -9.65 4.14 -2.44
CA ARG A 33 -10.91 3.40 -2.57
C ARG A 33 -10.75 2.12 -3.40
N ASP A 34 -10.07 2.19 -4.54
CA ASP A 34 -9.87 1.01 -5.38
C ASP A 34 -8.92 -0.02 -4.73
N CYS A 35 -7.97 0.44 -3.91
CA CYS A 35 -7.14 -0.43 -3.06
C CYS A 35 -7.99 -1.22 -2.06
N ASP A 36 -8.96 -0.55 -1.45
CA ASP A 36 -9.87 -1.14 -0.46
C ASP A 36 -10.78 -2.19 -1.11
N TYR A 37 -11.35 -1.89 -2.28
CA TYR A 37 -12.11 -2.87 -3.05
C TYR A 37 -11.26 -4.08 -3.45
N ALA A 38 -10.02 -3.88 -3.89
CA ALA A 38 -9.11 -4.97 -4.20
C ALA A 38 -8.86 -5.86 -2.97
N PHE A 39 -8.63 -5.25 -1.80
CA PHE A 39 -8.38 -6.00 -0.57
C PHE A 39 -9.58 -6.84 -0.16
N VAL A 40 -10.74 -6.20 -0.05
CA VAL A 40 -11.99 -6.84 0.34
C VAL A 40 -12.33 -7.98 -0.62
N GLY A 41 -12.22 -7.75 -1.93
CA GLY A 41 -12.49 -8.74 -2.96
C GLY A 41 -11.48 -9.89 -3.06
N GLY A 42 -10.44 -9.94 -2.22
CA GLY A 42 -9.47 -11.05 -2.24
C GLY A 42 -8.31 -10.88 -3.21
N ALA A 43 -8.24 -9.77 -3.94
CA ALA A 43 -7.16 -9.49 -4.89
C ALA A 43 -5.91 -8.97 -4.16
N ASN A 44 -5.31 -9.81 -3.31
CA ASN A 44 -4.24 -9.44 -2.37
C ASN A 44 -3.01 -8.81 -3.09
N LEU A 45 -2.58 -9.35 -4.23
CA LEU A 45 -1.49 -8.74 -5.01
C LEU A 45 -1.87 -7.37 -5.57
N ALA A 46 -3.10 -7.22 -6.06
CA ALA A 46 -3.60 -5.93 -6.53
C ALA A 46 -3.66 -4.92 -5.39
N THR A 47 -4.03 -5.32 -4.17
CA THR A 47 -3.95 -4.48 -2.98
C THR A 47 -2.55 -3.94 -2.75
N VAL A 48 -1.52 -4.79 -2.80
CA VAL A 48 -0.12 -4.38 -2.59
C VAL A 48 0.31 -3.34 -3.64
N ILE A 49 -0.02 -3.59 -4.90
CA ILE A 49 0.33 -2.71 -6.02
C ILE A 49 -0.40 -1.37 -5.89
N THR A 50 -1.72 -1.39 -5.70
CA THR A 50 -2.57 -0.19 -5.61
C THR A 50 -2.27 0.62 -4.36
N ALA A 51 -1.99 -0.02 -3.22
CA ALA A 51 -1.54 0.67 -2.00
C ALA A 51 -0.23 1.43 -2.24
N THR A 52 0.73 0.80 -2.93
CA THR A 52 2.00 1.44 -3.28
C THR A 52 1.80 2.65 -4.20
N ALA A 53 0.86 2.55 -5.15
CA ALA A 53 0.50 3.66 -6.04
C ALA A 53 -0.23 4.81 -5.31
N ALA A 54 -1.10 4.50 -4.35
CA ALA A 54 -1.76 5.48 -3.51
C ALA A 54 -0.74 6.22 -2.61
N ILE A 55 0.18 5.47 -1.98
CA ILE A 55 1.29 6.05 -1.20
C ILE A 55 2.13 6.98 -2.08
N GLU A 56 2.50 6.54 -3.28
CA GLU A 56 3.25 7.38 -4.23
C GLU A 56 2.50 8.68 -4.55
N THR A 57 1.21 8.57 -4.85
CA THR A 57 0.35 9.71 -5.18
C THR A 57 0.24 10.69 -4.01
N TYR A 58 0.07 10.18 -2.79
CA TYR A 58 0.04 10.97 -1.57
C TYR A 58 1.35 11.73 -1.38
N LEU A 59 2.48 11.03 -1.32
CA LEU A 59 3.80 11.64 -1.11
C LEU A 59 4.13 12.65 -2.20
N ARG A 60 3.70 12.41 -3.44
CA ARG A 60 3.87 13.36 -4.54
C ARG A 60 3.06 14.64 -4.33
N ALA A 61 1.80 14.51 -3.92
CA ALA A 61 0.93 15.65 -3.67
C ALA A 61 1.44 16.51 -2.50
N GLU A 62 1.84 15.87 -1.41
CA GLU A 62 2.24 16.57 -0.18
C GLU A 62 3.69 17.11 -0.22
N TYR A 63 4.62 16.36 -0.84
CA TYR A 63 6.06 16.62 -0.65
C TYR A 63 6.85 16.92 -1.93
N ALA A 64 6.35 16.54 -3.12
CA ALA A 64 7.16 16.63 -4.34
C ALA A 64 6.99 17.93 -5.15
N GLY A 65 5.94 18.71 -4.86
CA GLY A 65 5.57 19.86 -5.69
C GLY A 65 5.39 19.46 -7.16
N ARG A 66 6.15 20.08 -8.08
CA ARG A 66 6.09 19.80 -9.54
C ARG A 66 7.16 18.81 -10.03
N ASN A 67 7.96 18.23 -9.14
CA ASN A 67 9.10 17.41 -9.54
C ASN A 67 8.70 15.95 -9.82
N LEU A 68 9.29 15.38 -10.88
CA LEU A 68 9.16 13.97 -11.21
C LEU A 68 10.21 13.16 -10.46
N PHE A 69 9.92 12.83 -9.20
CA PHE A 69 10.73 11.90 -8.42
C PHE A 69 10.34 10.44 -8.65
N ARG A 70 11.32 9.53 -8.57
CA ARG A 70 11.06 8.10 -8.44
C ARG A 70 10.49 7.83 -7.06
N LEU A 71 9.72 6.75 -6.91
CA LEU A 71 9.14 6.38 -5.62
C LEU A 71 10.17 6.27 -4.49
N VAL A 72 11.36 5.71 -4.75
CA VAL A 72 12.43 5.66 -3.73
C VAL A 72 12.83 7.05 -3.23
N ASP A 73 13.02 7.99 -4.15
CA ASP A 73 13.45 9.35 -3.81
C ASP A 73 12.34 10.09 -3.04
N LEU A 74 11.06 9.85 -3.40
CA LEU A 74 9.91 10.38 -2.65
C LEU A 74 9.92 9.89 -1.20
N ILE A 75 10.06 8.59 -0.99
CA ILE A 75 10.06 7.98 0.35
C ILE A 75 11.22 8.54 1.19
N ASP A 76 12.42 8.66 0.60
CA ASP A 76 13.62 9.12 1.30
C ASP A 76 13.54 10.61 1.68
N SER A 77 12.87 11.42 0.86
CA SER A 77 12.72 12.85 1.09
C SER A 77 11.56 13.24 2.01
N ALA A 78 10.54 12.39 2.15
CA ALA A 78 9.33 12.72 2.88
C ALA A 78 9.60 12.90 4.39
N PRO A 79 9.07 13.95 5.05
CA PRO A 79 9.26 14.22 6.48
C PRO A 79 8.41 13.31 7.39
N ILE A 80 8.25 12.04 7.01
CA ILE A 80 7.45 11.04 7.72
C ILE A 80 8.26 10.29 8.79
N GLU A 81 7.54 9.72 9.76
CA GLU A 81 8.10 8.90 10.84
C GLU A 81 9.00 7.75 10.32
N PRO A 82 10.18 7.49 10.94
CA PRO A 82 11.15 6.52 10.42
C PRO A 82 10.60 5.09 10.24
N GLY A 83 9.80 4.59 11.19
CA GLY A 83 9.19 3.27 11.10
C GLY A 83 8.20 3.17 9.92
N LEU A 84 7.40 4.20 9.68
CA LEU A 84 6.53 4.29 8.51
C LEU A 84 7.36 4.26 7.21
N ARG A 85 8.46 5.02 7.15
CA ARG A 85 9.36 5.02 6.00
C ARG A 85 9.92 3.62 5.72
N GLU A 86 10.36 2.91 6.75
CA GLU A 86 10.84 1.53 6.64
C GLU A 86 9.76 0.59 6.09
N ASP A 87 8.52 0.70 6.57
CA ASP A 87 7.41 -0.12 6.09
C ASP A 87 7.06 0.16 4.63
N ILE A 88 7.09 1.43 4.21
CA ILE A 88 6.89 1.79 2.80
C ILE A 88 8.03 1.22 1.93
N HIS A 89 9.28 1.25 2.40
CA HIS A 89 10.38 0.60 1.70
C HIS A 89 10.22 -0.92 1.59
N LYS A 90 9.74 -1.59 2.65
CA LYS A 90 9.45 -3.03 2.62
C LYS A 90 8.40 -3.33 1.56
N LEU A 91 7.28 -2.59 1.53
CA LEU A 91 6.24 -2.74 0.52
C LEU A 91 6.75 -2.51 -0.90
N ARG A 92 7.54 -1.44 -1.12
CA ARG A 92 8.14 -1.18 -2.44
C ARG A 92 9.00 -2.35 -2.89
N LYS A 93 9.87 -2.86 -2.01
CA LYS A 93 10.75 -3.99 -2.33
C LYS A 93 9.94 -5.26 -2.62
N TYR A 94 8.90 -5.54 -1.84
CA TYR A 94 8.03 -6.68 -2.07
C TYR A 94 7.24 -6.56 -3.38
N ARG A 95 6.63 -5.40 -3.66
CA ARG A 95 5.99 -5.15 -4.97
C ARG A 95 6.95 -5.40 -6.14
N ASN A 96 8.21 -5.01 -5.98
CA ASN A 96 9.22 -5.20 -7.01
C ASN A 96 9.54 -6.68 -7.26
N THR A 97 9.39 -7.59 -6.29
CA THR A 97 9.58 -9.03 -6.55
C THR A 97 8.50 -9.58 -7.49
N TRP A 98 7.30 -9.01 -7.47
CA TRP A 98 6.20 -9.38 -8.35
C TRP A 98 6.23 -8.68 -9.72
N VAL A 99 6.76 -7.46 -9.78
CA VAL A 99 6.72 -6.62 -11.00
C VAL A 99 8.03 -6.64 -11.79
N HIS A 100 9.16 -6.90 -11.13
CA HIS A 100 10.49 -6.92 -11.74
C HIS A 100 11.10 -8.33 -11.69
N VAL A 101 10.36 -9.32 -12.15
CA VAL A 101 10.83 -10.71 -12.29
C VAL A 101 11.85 -10.76 -13.43
N ALA A 102 13.04 -11.31 -13.16
CA ALA A 102 14.13 -11.36 -14.14
C ALA A 102 13.86 -12.35 -15.28
N THR A 103 13.16 -13.45 -14.97
CA THR A 103 12.86 -14.56 -15.89
C THR A 103 11.38 -14.93 -15.75
N PRO A 104 10.44 -14.11 -16.27
CA PRO A 104 9.01 -14.35 -16.09
C PRO A 104 8.49 -15.64 -16.75
N GLU A 105 9.28 -16.23 -17.68
CA GLU A 105 9.02 -17.53 -18.30
C GLU A 105 9.39 -18.74 -17.43
N ASP A 106 10.10 -18.54 -16.32
CA ASP A 106 10.41 -19.57 -15.33
C ASP A 106 9.32 -19.54 -14.24
N ASP A 107 8.15 -20.07 -14.58
CA ASP A 107 6.91 -20.00 -13.78
C ASP A 107 6.68 -21.23 -12.89
N ASP A 108 7.60 -22.20 -12.93
CA ASP A 108 7.52 -23.47 -12.19
C ASP A 108 7.26 -23.26 -10.69
N GLU A 109 7.88 -22.25 -10.08
CA GLU A 109 7.73 -21.97 -8.65
C GLU A 109 6.30 -21.52 -8.28
N ILE A 110 5.69 -20.67 -9.10
CA ILE A 110 4.32 -20.16 -8.91
C ILE A 110 3.32 -21.29 -9.19
N LEU A 111 3.57 -22.09 -10.22
CA LEU A 111 2.70 -23.21 -10.59
C LEU A 111 2.71 -24.33 -9.54
N GLN A 112 3.85 -24.58 -8.89
CA GLN A 112 4.01 -25.67 -7.94
C GLN A 112 3.52 -25.33 -6.52
N ASN A 113 3.56 -24.06 -6.10
CA ASN A 113 3.22 -23.66 -4.72
C ASN A 113 2.23 -22.48 -4.62
N PRO A 114 1.10 -22.46 -5.37
CA PRO A 114 0.20 -21.31 -5.42
C PRO A 114 -0.39 -20.93 -4.05
N GLU A 115 -0.74 -21.92 -3.21
CA GLU A 115 -1.33 -21.68 -1.88
C GLU A 115 -0.36 -20.95 -0.93
N SER A 116 0.94 -21.27 -1.00
CA SER A 116 1.95 -20.58 -0.16
C SER A 116 2.09 -19.11 -0.55
N TYR A 117 1.94 -18.79 -1.83
CA TYR A 117 1.93 -17.41 -2.30
C TYR A 117 0.66 -16.69 -1.89
N GLU A 118 -0.51 -17.35 -1.93
CA GLU A 118 -1.78 -16.76 -1.49
C GLU A 118 -1.79 -16.38 -0.01
N GLU A 119 -1.32 -17.27 0.87
CA GLU A 119 -1.22 -16.99 2.31
C GLU A 119 -0.26 -15.83 2.59
N GLN A 120 0.92 -15.87 1.97
CA GLN A 120 1.90 -14.79 2.10
C GLN A 120 1.33 -13.46 1.58
N LEU A 121 0.63 -13.48 0.44
CA LEU A 121 0.01 -12.29 -0.15
C LEU A 121 -1.07 -11.69 0.75
N GLU A 122 -1.87 -12.50 1.46
CA GLU A 122 -2.87 -11.97 2.40
C GLU A 122 -2.21 -11.15 3.52
N GLU A 123 -1.10 -11.64 4.08
CA GLU A 123 -0.36 -10.91 5.11
C GLU A 123 0.27 -9.61 4.57
N TRP A 124 0.83 -9.65 3.36
CA TRP A 124 1.34 -8.44 2.72
C TRP A 124 0.23 -7.45 2.35
N ALA A 125 -0.96 -7.93 1.99
CA ALA A 125 -2.10 -7.06 1.72
C ALA A 125 -2.59 -6.36 2.99
N LYS A 126 -2.63 -7.05 4.14
CA LYS A 126 -2.91 -6.43 5.45
C LYS A 126 -1.86 -5.37 5.82
N LEU A 127 -0.58 -5.68 5.65
CA LEU A 127 0.50 -4.73 5.88
C LEU A 127 0.39 -3.51 4.95
N ALA A 128 0.05 -3.73 3.68
CA ALA A 128 -0.16 -2.67 2.69
C ALA A 128 -1.30 -1.74 3.08
N GLN A 129 -2.44 -2.30 3.48
CA GLN A 129 -3.62 -1.56 3.96
C GLN A 129 -3.30 -0.69 5.18
N ARG A 130 -2.57 -1.24 6.17
CA ARG A 130 -2.11 -0.49 7.35
C ARG A 130 -1.12 0.62 6.99
N THR A 131 -0.12 0.30 6.18
CA THR A 131 0.92 1.28 5.79
C THR A 131 0.33 2.42 4.96
N LEU A 132 -0.63 2.12 4.08
CA LEU A 132 -1.38 3.11 3.33
C LEU A 132 -2.09 4.09 4.27
N ARG A 133 -2.85 3.59 5.26
CA ARG A 133 -3.55 4.45 6.24
C ARG A 133 -2.62 5.26 7.10
N ARG A 134 -1.55 4.65 7.61
CA ARG A 134 -0.49 5.39 8.33
C ARG A 134 0.08 6.53 7.49
N THR A 135 0.17 6.35 6.18
CA THR A 135 0.65 7.39 5.24
C THR A 135 -0.39 8.49 5.05
N VAL A 136 -1.62 8.15 4.67
CA VAL A 136 -2.64 9.18 4.33
C VAL A 136 -3.19 9.92 5.56
N TYR A 137 -2.96 9.39 6.77
CA TYR A 137 -3.32 10.03 8.04
C TYR A 137 -2.14 10.67 8.75
N GLU A 138 -0.98 10.79 8.11
CA GLU A 138 0.21 11.33 8.78
C GLU A 138 0.06 12.81 9.15
N ASN A 139 -0.59 13.62 8.30
CA ASN A 139 -0.81 15.05 8.48
C ASN A 139 -2.19 15.41 9.06
N GLN A 140 -2.61 14.71 10.11
CA GLN A 140 -4.00 14.76 10.61
C GLN A 140 -4.37 15.92 11.55
N TRP A 141 -3.43 16.85 11.78
CA TRP A 141 -3.59 18.00 12.69
C TRP A 141 -3.38 19.35 12.01
N ILE A 142 -3.44 19.36 10.68
CA ILE A 142 -3.31 20.56 9.84
C ILE A 142 -4.68 21.19 9.61
#